data_AF-D0LF69-F1
#
_entry.id   AF-D0LF69-F1
#
_cell.length_a   1.000
_cell.length_b   1.000
_cell.length_c   1.000
_cell.angle_alpha   90.00
_cell.angle_beta   90.00
_cell.angle_gamma   90.00
#
_symmetry.space_group_name_H-M   'P 1'
#
loop_
_entity.id
_entity.type
_entity.pdbx_description
1 polymer ?
#
loop_
_entity_poly.entity_id
_entity_poly.type
_entity_poly.pdbx_seq_one_letter_code
_entity_poly.pdbx_strand_id
1 'polypeptide(L)'
;MPSFSPLEWPVVRQLRSGDVFGRGPAVTSKHTRAVEPRTATADRIVQSVCPFCAVGCGQKVFVKDGRVTQIEGDPDSPISRGRLCPKGASSEQLVNNPMRQTTIRYRPPYATDWQDLDLDTAIDMIADRFVESRANTWQERDEQGRILRRTMGIASLGGATLDNEENYLIKKLFTAAGAIQIENQARI
;
A
#
# COMPACT_ATOMS: atom_id res chain seq x y z
N MET A 1 -17.80 -20.98 35.09
CA MET A 1 -18.44 -22.31 35.32
C MET A 1 -19.64 -22.42 34.38
N PRO A 2 -19.78 -23.46 33.55
CA PRO A 2 -20.99 -23.62 32.76
C PRO A 2 -22.14 -23.94 33.73
N SER A 3 -23.16 -23.09 33.77
CA SER A 3 -24.38 -23.40 34.53
C SER A 3 -25.06 -24.59 33.85
N PHE A 4 -25.17 -25.71 34.54
CA PHE A 4 -25.88 -26.88 34.03
C PHE A 4 -27.36 -26.51 33.88
N SER A 5 -27.82 -26.29 32.64
CA SER A 5 -29.22 -26.05 32.31
C SER A 5 -29.77 -27.27 31.57
N PRO A 6 -30.84 -27.92 32.06
CA PRO A 6 -31.49 -29.03 31.38
C PRO A 6 -31.93 -28.68 29.95
N LEU A 7 -32.15 -27.38 29.68
CA LEU A 7 -32.54 -26.86 28.37
C LEU A 7 -31.37 -26.81 27.37
N GLU A 8 -30.14 -26.83 27.85
CA GLU A 8 -28.92 -26.87 27.02
C GLU A 8 -28.41 -28.30 26.80
N TRP A 9 -29.15 -29.33 27.25
CA TRP A 9 -28.78 -30.72 26.99
C TRP A 9 -28.94 -31.06 25.49
N PRO A 10 -27.94 -31.68 24.81
CA PRO A 10 -27.95 -31.83 23.36
C PRO A 10 -29.21 -32.48 22.78
N VAL A 11 -29.76 -33.50 23.44
CA VAL A 11 -31.00 -34.18 23.03
C VAL A 11 -32.21 -33.23 23.09
N VAL A 12 -32.30 -32.41 24.14
CA VAL A 12 -33.39 -31.42 24.31
C VAL A 12 -33.28 -30.33 23.25
N ARG A 13 -32.05 -29.88 22.92
CA ARG A 13 -31.82 -28.90 21.86
C ARG A 13 -32.20 -29.45 20.49
N GLN A 14 -31.84 -30.69 20.18
CA GLN A 14 -32.18 -31.35 18.91
C GLN A 14 -33.69 -31.48 18.71
N LEU A 15 -34.42 -31.92 19.75
CA LEU A 15 -35.88 -32.02 19.71
C LEU A 15 -36.54 -30.65 19.52
N ARG A 16 -36.05 -29.61 20.21
CA ARG A 16 -36.62 -28.24 20.10
C ARG A 16 -36.31 -27.55 18.78
N SER A 17 -35.15 -27.79 18.19
CA SER A 17 -34.75 -27.16 16.93
C SER A 17 -35.14 -27.98 15.69
N GLY A 18 -35.78 -29.14 15.86
CA GLY A 18 -36.06 -30.06 14.75
C GLY A 18 -34.81 -30.66 14.10
N ASP A 19 -33.67 -30.64 14.79
CA ASP A 19 -32.38 -31.13 14.28
C ASP A 19 -32.23 -32.63 14.56
N VAL A 20 -33.05 -33.43 13.87
CA VAL A 20 -33.17 -34.89 14.07
C VAL A 20 -31.82 -35.61 13.87
N PHE A 21 -30.97 -35.08 12.99
CA PHE A 21 -29.67 -35.68 12.68
C PHE A 21 -28.53 -35.15 13.55
N GLY A 22 -28.78 -34.14 14.41
CA GLY A 22 -27.75 -33.51 15.24
C GLY A 22 -26.61 -32.89 14.44
N ARG A 23 -26.91 -32.32 13.26
CA ARG A 23 -25.93 -31.70 12.35
C ARG A 23 -26.20 -30.21 12.12
N GLY A 24 -27.26 -29.69 12.72
CA GLY A 24 -27.74 -28.34 12.53
C GLY A 24 -27.51 -27.46 13.77
N PRO A 25 -28.47 -26.57 14.07
CA PRO A 25 -28.30 -25.58 15.12
C PRO A 25 -28.00 -26.17 16.50
N ALA A 26 -28.50 -27.37 16.83
CA ALA A 26 -28.39 -27.94 18.17
C ALA A 26 -26.94 -28.26 18.59
N VAL A 27 -26.09 -28.60 17.61
CA VAL A 27 -24.66 -28.91 17.81
C VAL A 27 -23.73 -27.74 17.48
N THR A 28 -24.27 -26.63 16.98
CA THR A 28 -23.47 -25.44 16.70
C THR A 28 -23.06 -24.77 18.00
N SER A 29 -21.74 -24.64 18.22
CA SER A 29 -21.20 -24.00 19.43
C SER A 29 -21.57 -22.52 19.50
N LYS A 30 -21.63 -21.96 20.71
CA LYS A 30 -21.83 -20.50 20.90
C LYS A 30 -20.73 -19.70 20.18
N HIS A 31 -19.49 -20.20 20.19
CA HIS A 31 -18.38 -19.59 19.49
C HIS A 31 -18.66 -19.51 17.98
N THR A 32 -18.98 -20.64 17.35
CA THR A 32 -19.29 -20.69 15.90
C THR A 32 -20.44 -19.77 15.52
N ARG A 33 -21.48 -19.65 16.37
CA ARG A 33 -22.60 -18.72 16.12
C ARG A 33 -22.21 -17.25 16.23
N ALA A 34 -21.16 -16.94 17.00
CA ALA A 34 -20.67 -15.59 17.19
C ALA A 34 -19.56 -15.20 16.19
N VAL A 35 -19.08 -16.14 15.37
CA VAL A 35 -18.12 -15.83 14.30
C VAL A 35 -18.85 -15.07 13.20
N GLU A 36 -18.39 -13.85 12.96
CA GLU A 36 -18.81 -13.01 11.85
C GLU A 36 -17.66 -12.82 10.84
N PRO A 37 -17.96 -12.46 9.58
CA PRO A 37 -16.92 -12.09 8.63
C PRO A 37 -16.08 -10.93 9.16
N ARG A 38 -14.77 -10.96 8.92
CA ARG A 38 -13.84 -9.87 9.30
C ARG A 38 -14.23 -8.52 8.69
N THR A 39 -15.02 -8.56 7.62
CA THR A 39 -15.53 -7.41 6.86
C THR A 39 -16.84 -6.85 7.41
N ALA A 40 -17.53 -7.55 8.31
CA ALA A 40 -18.87 -7.18 8.80
C ALA A 40 -18.89 -5.86 9.61
N THR A 41 -17.74 -5.49 10.18
CA THR A 41 -17.62 -4.30 11.05
C THR A 41 -17.02 -3.09 10.34
N ALA A 42 -16.82 -3.15 9.02
CA ALA A 42 -16.29 -2.04 8.26
C ALA A 42 -17.35 -0.96 8.04
N ASP A 43 -16.99 0.30 8.26
CA ASP A 43 -17.90 1.44 8.09
C ASP A 43 -17.98 1.87 6.62
N ARG A 44 -16.93 1.59 5.83
CA ARG A 44 -16.89 1.85 4.39
C ARG A 44 -16.02 0.82 3.64
N ILE A 45 -16.34 0.64 2.37
CA ILE A 45 -15.60 -0.19 1.43
C ILE A 45 -15.17 0.68 0.25
N VAL A 46 -13.89 0.64 -0.10
CA VAL A 46 -13.31 1.42 -1.19
C VAL A 46 -12.70 0.46 -2.22
N GLN A 47 -12.90 0.74 -3.50
CA GLN A 47 -12.27 -0.03 -4.57
C GLN A 47 -10.85 0.47 -4.82
N SER A 48 -9.93 -0.45 -5.07
CA SER A 48 -8.54 -0.16 -5.41
C SER A 48 -8.00 -1.20 -6.39
N VAL A 49 -6.75 -1.02 -6.81
CA VAL A 49 -6.02 -1.93 -7.70
C VAL A 49 -4.79 -2.48 -6.97
N CYS A 50 -4.55 -3.78 -7.15
CA CYS A 50 -3.40 -4.47 -6.59
C CYS A 50 -2.07 -3.82 -7.03
N PRO A 51 -1.18 -3.43 -6.10
CA PRO A 51 0.04 -2.64 -6.41
C PRO A 51 1.25 -3.52 -6.81
N PHE A 52 1.02 -4.78 -7.20
CA PHE A 52 2.11 -5.73 -7.46
C PHE A 52 2.45 -5.85 -8.94
N CYS A 53 1.96 -6.89 -9.62
CA CYS A 53 2.25 -7.11 -11.03
C CYS A 53 1.30 -6.32 -11.93
N ALA A 54 1.64 -6.23 -13.21
CA ALA A 54 0.87 -5.51 -14.24
C ALA A 54 -0.48 -6.15 -14.63
N VAL A 55 -0.97 -7.15 -13.89
CA VAL A 55 -2.29 -7.75 -14.16
C VAL A 55 -3.41 -6.76 -13.80
N GLY A 56 -3.23 -5.94 -12.75
CA GLY A 56 -4.24 -4.98 -12.33
C GLY A 56 -5.47 -5.62 -11.68
N CYS A 57 -5.28 -6.62 -10.81
CA CYS A 57 -6.39 -7.23 -10.08
C CYS A 57 -7.12 -6.17 -9.21
N GLY A 58 -8.44 -6.02 -9.39
CA GLY A 58 -9.26 -5.18 -8.53
C GLY A 58 -9.37 -5.71 -7.09
N GLN A 59 -9.43 -4.79 -6.13
CA GLN A 59 -9.49 -5.06 -4.69
C GLN A 59 -10.60 -4.25 -4.02
N LYS A 60 -11.21 -4.83 -2.99
CA LYS A 60 -12.08 -4.13 -2.03
C LYS A 60 -11.31 -3.93 -0.73
N VAL A 61 -11.17 -2.68 -0.34
CA VAL A 61 -10.48 -2.23 0.88
C VAL A 61 -11.52 -1.84 1.92
N PHE A 62 -11.55 -2.58 3.02
CA PHE A 62 -12.47 -2.38 4.13
C PHE A 62 -11.83 -1.46 5.15
N VAL A 63 -12.56 -0.42 5.54
CA VAL A 63 -12.07 0.62 6.44
C VAL A 63 -13.00 0.76 7.62
N LYS A 64 -12.41 0.87 8.81
CA LYS A 64 -13.11 1.17 10.06
C LYS A 64 -12.32 2.21 10.83
N ASP A 65 -12.99 3.21 11.39
CA ASP A 65 -12.33 4.28 12.19
C ASP A 65 -11.14 4.93 11.45
N GLY A 66 -11.26 5.09 10.13
CA GLY A 66 -10.20 5.64 9.27
C GLY A 66 -9.01 4.71 8.98
N ARG A 67 -9.00 3.47 9.49
CA ARG A 67 -7.93 2.48 9.28
C ARG A 67 -8.38 1.35 8.36
N VAL A 68 -7.46 0.89 7.51
CA VAL A 68 -7.68 -0.34 6.73
C VAL A 68 -7.71 -1.52 7.69
N THR A 69 -8.78 -2.30 7.66
CA THR A 69 -8.95 -3.50 8.52
C THR A 69 -8.88 -4.79 7.74
N GLN A 70 -9.21 -4.75 6.44
CA GLN A 70 -9.13 -5.90 5.56
C GLN A 70 -8.99 -5.47 4.09
N ILE A 71 -8.33 -6.31 3.28
CA ILE A 71 -8.32 -6.18 1.83
C ILE A 71 -8.63 -7.55 1.21
N GLU A 72 -9.58 -7.59 0.27
CA GLU A 72 -9.87 -8.80 -0.51
C GLU A 72 -10.05 -8.48 -2.00
N GLY A 73 -10.19 -9.51 -2.84
CA GLY A 73 -10.36 -9.31 -4.26
C GLY A 73 -11.75 -8.79 -4.59
N ASP A 74 -11.85 -7.85 -5.53
CA ASP A 74 -13.15 -7.32 -5.97
C ASP A 74 -13.84 -8.31 -6.92
N PRO A 75 -15.01 -8.90 -6.55
CA PRO A 75 -15.77 -9.78 -7.44
C PRO A 75 -16.20 -9.11 -8.74
N ASP A 76 -16.36 -7.78 -8.74
CA ASP A 76 -16.82 -6.98 -9.86
C ASP A 76 -15.69 -6.63 -10.85
N SER A 77 -14.44 -6.95 -10.48
CA SER A 77 -13.26 -6.76 -11.33
C SER A 77 -13.38 -7.58 -12.63
N PRO A 78 -13.34 -6.94 -13.82
CA PRO A 78 -13.43 -7.65 -15.09
C PRO A 78 -12.20 -8.54 -15.34
N ILE A 79 -11.08 -8.23 -14.69
CA ILE A 79 -9.80 -8.93 -14.83
C ILE A 79 -9.73 -10.14 -13.88
N SER A 80 -9.96 -9.91 -12.59
CA SER A 80 -9.67 -10.89 -11.54
C SER A 80 -10.90 -11.60 -10.98
N ARG A 81 -12.11 -11.03 -11.13
CA ARG A 81 -13.38 -11.59 -10.61
C ARG A 81 -13.28 -12.09 -9.17
N GLY A 82 -12.72 -11.27 -8.29
CA GLY A 82 -12.54 -11.55 -6.86
C GLY A 82 -11.29 -12.35 -6.49
N ARG A 83 -10.50 -12.84 -7.46
CA ARG A 83 -9.33 -13.68 -7.18
C ARG A 83 -8.08 -12.84 -6.94
N LEU A 84 -7.35 -13.17 -5.89
CA LEU A 84 -6.01 -12.62 -5.62
C LEU A 84 -5.00 -13.74 -5.48
N CYS A 85 -3.80 -13.52 -6.01
CA CYS A 85 -2.63 -14.35 -5.71
C CYS A 85 -2.14 -14.05 -4.27
N PRO A 86 -1.20 -14.83 -3.69
CA PRO A 86 -0.79 -14.63 -2.30
C PRO A 86 -0.27 -13.20 -2.02
N LYS A 87 0.42 -12.58 -2.99
CA LYS A 87 0.90 -11.19 -2.87
C LYS A 87 -0.26 -10.19 -2.70
N GLY A 88 -1.27 -10.29 -3.57
CA GLY A 88 -2.44 -9.40 -3.51
C GLY A 88 -3.26 -9.64 -2.24
N ALA A 89 -3.45 -10.91 -1.86
CA ALA A 89 -4.19 -11.29 -0.66
C ALA A 89 -3.48 -10.83 0.64
N SER A 90 -2.15 -10.64 0.61
CA SER A 90 -1.38 -10.14 1.75
C SER A 90 -1.16 -8.62 1.72
N SER A 91 -1.82 -7.87 0.83
CA SER A 91 -1.62 -6.42 0.71
C SER A 91 -2.04 -5.62 1.95
N GLU A 92 -2.99 -6.12 2.75
CA GLU A 92 -3.36 -5.50 4.04
C GLU A 92 -2.15 -5.43 4.99
N GLN A 93 -1.34 -6.49 5.03
CA GLN A 93 -0.15 -6.58 5.89
C GLN A 93 0.95 -5.59 5.46
N LEU A 94 0.94 -5.14 4.20
CA LEU A 94 1.85 -4.10 3.74
C LEU A 94 1.48 -2.73 4.32
N VAL A 95 0.19 -2.42 4.35
CA VAL A 95 -0.33 -1.13 4.83
C VAL A 95 -0.14 -0.98 6.34
N ASN A 96 -0.49 -2.02 7.09
CA ASN A 96 -0.45 -2.03 8.55
C ASN A 96 0.84 -2.63 9.14
N ASN A 97 1.90 -2.74 8.34
CA ASN A 97 3.16 -3.32 8.81
C ASN A 97 3.79 -2.45 9.92
N PRO A 98 4.11 -3.00 11.11
CA PRO A 98 4.76 -2.24 12.18
C PRO A 98 6.18 -1.77 11.81
N MET A 99 6.81 -2.35 10.78
CA MET A 99 8.13 -1.93 10.30
C MET A 99 8.07 -0.73 9.34
N ARG A 100 6.87 -0.27 8.95
CA ARG A 100 6.71 0.86 8.05
C ARG A 100 7.34 2.11 8.64
N GLN A 101 8.31 2.69 7.94
CA GLN A 101 8.93 3.94 8.34
C GLN A 101 7.93 5.10 8.16
N THR A 102 7.69 5.82 9.26
CA THR A 102 6.75 6.96 9.32
C THR A 102 7.44 8.25 9.74
N THR A 103 8.75 8.17 10.06
CA THR A 103 9.58 9.31 10.45
C THR A 103 10.64 9.55 9.38
N ILE A 104 10.92 10.81 9.09
CA ILE A 104 11.99 11.19 8.17
C ILE A 104 13.33 10.91 8.86
N ARG A 105 14.21 10.20 8.17
CA ARG A 105 15.56 9.85 8.63
C ARG A 105 16.60 10.59 7.82
N TYR A 106 17.57 11.17 8.49
CA TYR A 106 18.71 11.84 7.89
C TYR A 106 20.01 11.16 8.33
N ARG A 107 20.97 11.06 7.41
CA ARG A 107 22.31 10.54 7.68
C ARG A 107 23.33 11.58 7.23
N PRO A 108 24.05 12.23 8.16
CA PRO A 108 25.09 13.19 7.81
C PRO A 108 26.23 12.56 6.99
N PRO A 109 26.96 13.37 6.21
CA PRO A 109 28.19 12.92 5.55
C PRO A 109 29.13 12.25 6.56
N TYR A 110 29.68 11.10 6.16
CA TYR A 110 30.60 10.28 6.97
C TYR A 110 30.03 9.66 8.25
N ALA A 111 28.74 9.84 8.56
CA ALA A 111 28.11 9.21 9.72
C ALA A 111 27.81 7.72 9.49
N THR A 112 27.78 6.93 10.57
CA THR A 112 27.35 5.52 10.56
C THR A 112 25.88 5.34 10.86
N ASP A 113 25.28 6.27 11.60
CA ASP A 113 23.95 6.13 12.18
C ASP A 113 22.94 7.13 11.57
N TRP A 114 21.67 6.76 11.64
CA TRP A 114 20.54 7.61 11.25
C TRP A 114 20.07 8.46 12.41
N GLN A 115 19.63 9.68 12.11
CA GLN A 115 18.94 10.56 13.04
C GLN A 115 17.56 10.95 12.49
N ASP A 116 16.64 11.27 13.38
CA ASP A 116 15.34 11.83 13.01
C ASP A 116 15.47 13.28 12.55
N LEU A 117 14.68 13.65 11.57
CA LEU A 117 14.61 15.01 11.06
C LEU A 117 13.15 15.43 10.86
N ASP A 118 12.89 16.71 11.03
CA ASP A 118 11.61 17.31 10.68
C ASP A 118 11.39 17.30 9.15
N LEU A 119 10.14 17.18 8.72
CA LEU A 119 9.80 17.08 7.29
C LEU A 119 10.16 18.36 6.53
N ASP A 120 9.78 19.53 7.05
CA ASP A 120 10.00 20.80 6.36
C ASP A 120 11.51 21.06 6.25
N THR A 121 12.23 20.82 7.34
CA THR A 121 13.70 20.91 7.36
C THR A 121 14.34 19.99 6.31
N ALA A 122 13.84 18.75 6.18
CA ALA A 122 14.36 17.80 5.20
C ALA A 122 14.08 18.23 3.75
N ILE A 123 12.89 18.77 3.48
CA ILE A 123 12.51 19.24 2.14
C ILE A 123 13.33 20.46 1.73
N ASP A 124 13.52 21.44 2.61
CA ASP A 124 14.37 22.61 2.35
C ASP A 124 15.81 22.18 2.04
N MET A 125 16.35 21.27 2.87
CA MET A 125 17.66 20.67 2.69
C MET A 125 17.83 19.94 1.34
N ILE A 126 16.78 19.27 0.85
CA ILE A 126 16.79 18.61 -0.45
C ILE A 126 16.72 19.65 -1.58
N ALA A 127 15.84 20.63 -1.44
CA ALA A 127 15.64 21.69 -2.44
C ALA A 127 16.92 22.52 -2.65
N ASP A 128 17.55 22.97 -1.57
CA ASP A 128 18.80 23.75 -1.62
C ASP A 128 19.89 22.99 -2.38
N ARG A 129 20.13 21.73 -2.02
CA ARG A 129 21.13 20.87 -2.66
C ARG A 129 20.79 20.58 -4.11
N PHE A 130 19.51 20.39 -4.43
CA PHE A 130 19.05 20.16 -5.79
C PHE A 130 19.30 21.38 -6.68
N VAL A 131 18.95 22.58 -6.19
CA VAL A 131 19.15 23.85 -6.90
C VAL A 131 20.64 24.15 -7.07
N GLU A 132 21.43 24.00 -6.00
CA GLU A 132 22.89 24.16 -6.03
C GLU A 132 23.54 23.20 -7.04
N SER A 133 23.19 21.91 -6.99
CA SER A 133 23.73 20.91 -7.92
C SER A 133 23.39 21.24 -9.37
N ARG A 134 22.15 21.68 -9.63
CA ARG A 134 21.72 22.11 -10.94
C ARG A 134 22.54 23.30 -11.43
N ALA A 135 22.75 24.32 -10.59
CA ALA A 135 23.51 25.52 -10.94
C ALA A 135 24.98 25.17 -11.25
N ASN A 136 25.60 24.35 -10.42
CA ASN A 136 27.01 23.95 -10.55
C ASN A 136 27.30 23.08 -11.79
N THR A 137 26.26 22.45 -12.36
CA THR A 137 26.42 21.48 -13.46
C THR A 137 25.59 21.84 -14.70
N TRP A 138 25.15 23.10 -14.79
CA TRP A 138 24.38 23.59 -15.93
C TRP A 138 25.24 23.68 -17.21
N GLN A 139 24.69 23.21 -18.31
CA GLN A 139 25.28 23.27 -19.65
C GLN A 139 24.36 24.07 -20.57
N GLU A 140 24.71 25.32 -20.85
CA GLU A 140 23.94 26.15 -21.79
C GLU A 140 24.17 25.69 -23.24
N ARG A 141 25.42 25.35 -23.59
CA ARG A 141 25.84 24.92 -24.92
C ARG A 141 26.85 23.77 -24.84
N ASP A 142 27.02 23.04 -25.93
CA ASP A 142 28.09 22.06 -26.08
C ASP A 142 29.38 22.65 -26.68
N GLU A 143 30.39 21.80 -26.88
CA GLU A 143 31.69 22.15 -27.47
C GLU A 143 31.59 22.73 -28.88
N GLN A 144 30.52 22.39 -29.62
CA GLN A 144 30.25 22.88 -30.97
C GLN A 144 29.33 24.13 -30.97
N GLY A 145 29.02 24.68 -29.80
CA GLY A 145 28.18 25.87 -29.64
C GLY A 145 26.68 25.63 -29.81
N ARG A 146 26.22 24.39 -29.92
CA ARG A 146 24.77 24.06 -30.01
C ARG A 146 24.13 24.24 -28.65
N ILE A 147 22.89 24.76 -28.61
CA ILE A 147 22.15 24.99 -27.36
C ILE A 147 21.76 23.63 -26.75
N LEU A 148 22.09 23.44 -25.47
CA LEU A 148 21.74 22.24 -24.69
C LEU A 148 20.65 22.54 -23.65
N ARG A 149 20.90 23.49 -22.74
CA ARG A 149 20.06 23.82 -21.57
C ARG A 149 19.71 22.60 -20.72
N ARG A 150 20.75 21.93 -20.23
CA ARG A 150 20.63 20.71 -19.41
C ARG A 150 21.57 20.71 -18.21
N THR A 151 21.38 19.75 -17.31
CA THR A 151 22.33 19.37 -16.25
C THR A 151 22.65 17.88 -16.33
N MET A 152 23.92 17.55 -16.09
CA MET A 152 24.42 16.17 -15.92
C MET A 152 24.71 15.83 -14.44
N GLY A 153 24.46 16.76 -13.51
CA GLY A 153 24.71 16.57 -12.08
C GLY A 153 23.56 15.92 -11.33
N ILE A 154 22.42 15.67 -12.01
CA ILE A 154 21.20 15.14 -11.40
C ILE A 154 20.70 13.97 -12.23
N ALA A 155 20.48 12.85 -11.57
CA ALA A 155 19.84 11.66 -12.13
C ALA A 155 18.64 11.26 -11.26
N SER A 156 17.63 10.67 -11.89
CA SER A 156 16.43 10.14 -11.24
C SER A 156 16.23 8.69 -11.64
N LEU A 157 16.00 7.84 -10.63
CA LEU A 157 15.56 6.46 -10.80
C LEU A 157 14.15 6.34 -10.22
N GLY A 158 13.16 6.38 -11.13
CA GLY A 158 11.75 6.41 -10.79
C GLY A 158 11.14 5.03 -10.57
N GLY A 159 9.83 5.01 -10.29
CA GLY A 159 9.10 3.79 -10.01
C GLY A 159 7.85 3.54 -10.85
N ALA A 160 7.84 2.40 -11.55
CA ALA A 160 6.63 1.76 -12.08
C ALA A 160 5.63 1.32 -10.99
N THR A 161 5.97 1.50 -9.71
CA THR A 161 5.11 1.25 -8.55
C THR A 161 4.35 2.48 -8.08
N LEU A 162 4.62 3.65 -8.67
CA LEU A 162 3.93 4.92 -8.39
C LEU A 162 2.76 5.11 -9.35
N ASP A 163 1.85 6.00 -9.00
CA ASP A 163 0.72 6.31 -9.87
C ASP A 163 1.20 6.99 -11.17
N ASN A 164 0.36 6.94 -12.22
CA ASN A 164 0.69 7.53 -13.51
C ASN A 164 0.85 9.06 -13.39
N GLU A 165 0.01 9.68 -12.59
CA GLU A 165 -0.01 11.11 -12.31
C GLU A 165 1.26 11.55 -11.56
N GLU A 166 1.69 10.75 -10.58
CA GLU A 166 2.95 10.98 -9.86
C GLU A 166 4.16 10.82 -10.78
N ASN A 167 4.19 9.76 -11.59
CA ASN A 167 5.24 9.56 -12.60
C ASN A 167 5.29 10.73 -13.59
N TYR A 168 4.14 11.25 -14.01
CA TYR A 168 4.06 12.44 -14.86
C TYR A 168 4.65 13.68 -14.17
N LEU A 169 4.31 13.92 -12.90
CA LEU A 169 4.86 15.04 -12.13
C LEU A 169 6.37 14.92 -11.91
N ILE A 170 6.86 13.73 -11.58
CA ILE A 170 8.30 13.44 -11.44
C ILE A 170 9.00 13.74 -12.77
N LYS A 171 8.48 13.20 -13.89
CA LYS A 171 9.08 13.44 -15.20
C LYS A 171 9.11 14.93 -15.55
N LYS A 172 8.01 15.65 -15.28
CA LYS A 172 7.92 17.10 -15.50
C LYS A 172 8.94 17.85 -14.64
N LEU A 173 9.05 17.56 -13.35
CA LEU A 173 9.99 18.20 -12.43
C LEU A 173 11.44 18.08 -12.91
N PHE A 174 11.91 16.84 -13.13
CA PHE A 174 13.30 16.61 -13.51
C PHE A 174 13.62 17.16 -14.92
N THR A 175 12.67 17.04 -15.85
CA THR A 175 12.87 17.58 -17.21
C THR A 175 12.88 19.12 -17.20
N ALA A 176 12.02 19.76 -16.42
CA ALA A 176 12.02 21.22 -16.25
C ALA A 176 13.31 21.72 -15.57
N ALA A 177 13.88 20.93 -14.67
CA ALA A 177 15.21 21.19 -14.10
C ALA A 177 16.36 21.02 -15.11
N GLY A 178 16.10 20.46 -16.30
CA GLY A 178 17.10 20.18 -17.33
C GLY A 178 17.85 18.86 -17.11
N ALA A 179 17.41 18.01 -16.19
CA ALA A 179 18.00 16.69 -16.00
C ALA A 179 17.59 15.77 -17.16
N ILE A 180 18.54 15.01 -17.70
CA ILE A 180 18.29 14.06 -18.81
C ILE A 180 18.44 12.60 -18.40
N GLN A 181 19.13 12.32 -17.29
CA GLN A 181 19.37 10.97 -16.78
C GLN A 181 18.17 10.51 -15.93
N ILE A 182 17.06 10.22 -16.59
CA ILE A 182 15.79 9.84 -15.95
C ILE A 182 15.41 8.45 -16.45
N GLU A 183 15.54 7.45 -15.59
CA GLU A 183 15.33 6.04 -15.91
C GLU A 183 14.40 5.37 -14.88
N ASN A 184 13.89 4.18 -15.20
CA ASN A 184 13.07 3.37 -14.27
C ASN A 184 13.18 1.86 -14.60
N GLN A 185 12.36 1.04 -13.96
CA GLN A 185 12.34 -0.40 -14.14
C GLN A 185 12.07 -0.87 -15.58
N ALA A 186 11.39 -0.07 -16.41
CA ALA A 186 11.02 -0.48 -17.77
C ALA A 186 12.22 -0.56 -18.73
N ARG A 187 13.39 -0.06 -18.32
CA ARG A 187 14.63 -0.18 -19.10
C ARG A 187 15.20 -1.61 -19.09
N ILE A 188 14.94 -2.37 -18.03
CA ILE A 188 15.44 -3.73 -17.79
C ILE A 188 14.40 -4.73 -18.26
#